data_AF-A0A1E4ZXJ0-F1
#
_entry.id   AF-A0A1E4ZXJ0-F1
#
_cell.length_a   1.000
_cell.length_b   1.000
_cell.length_c   1.000
_cell.angle_alpha   90.00
_cell.angle_beta   90.00
_cell.angle_gamma   90.00
#
_symmetry.space_group_name_H-M   'P 1'
#
loop_
_entity.id
_entity.type
_entity.pdbx_description
1 polymer ?
#
loop_
_entity_poly.entity_id
_entity_poly.type
_entity_poly.pdbx_seq_one_letter_code
_entity_poly.pdbx_strand_id
1 'polypeptide(L)'
;MPESIPFNLTDHLELVDWTGRQIRDNKSGAISDTIPPILERLSISPKHWVYLCTHFESKFKGLVGTAHSLTEKCSKFSRKRRPNLSSSKLLFN
;
A
#
# COMPACT_ATOMS: atom_id res chain seq x y z
N MET A 1 21.46 4.78 11.87
CA MET A 1 20.49 5.65 11.15
C MET A 1 19.77 4.77 10.16
N PRO A 2 18.46 4.93 9.88
CA PRO A 2 17.92 4.18 8.76
C PRO A 2 18.58 4.72 7.50
N GLU A 3 19.37 3.88 6.85
CA GLU A 3 19.83 4.12 5.49
C GLU A 3 18.58 4.30 4.62
N SER A 4 18.67 5.20 3.65
CA SER A 4 17.61 5.59 2.71
C SER A 4 16.62 4.47 2.40
N ILE A 5 15.34 4.83 2.26
CA ILE A 5 14.32 3.85 1.86
C ILE A 5 14.81 3.13 0.58
N PRO A 6 14.85 1.78 0.56
CA PRO A 6 15.55 1.01 -0.47
C PRO A 6 14.77 0.95 -1.78
N PHE A 7 14.48 2.11 -2.37
CA PHE A 7 13.92 2.26 -3.70
C PHE A 7 14.56 3.45 -4.40
N ASN A 8 14.60 3.39 -5.73
CA ASN A 8 15.11 4.48 -6.54
C ASN A 8 14.19 5.70 -6.36
N LEU A 9 14.77 6.90 -6.21
CA LEU A 9 14.01 8.15 -6.13
C LEU A 9 13.08 8.32 -7.34
N THR A 10 13.53 7.91 -8.53
CA THR A 10 12.72 7.95 -9.75
C THR A 10 11.47 7.08 -9.62
N ASP A 11 11.59 5.83 -9.15
CA ASP A 11 10.45 4.92 -8.93
C ASP A 11 9.42 5.54 -7.96
N HIS A 12 9.91 6.25 -6.94
CA HIS A 12 9.05 6.92 -5.97
C HIS A 12 8.31 8.11 -6.57
N LEU A 13 9.00 8.97 -7.32
CA LEU A 13 8.38 10.13 -7.98
C LEU A 13 7.37 9.68 -9.04
N GLU A 14 7.69 8.64 -9.80
CA GLU A 14 6.77 8.03 -10.76
C GLU A 14 5.51 7.49 -10.07
N LEU A 15 5.67 6.78 -8.95
CA LEU A 15 4.54 6.28 -8.16
C LEU A 15 3.67 7.42 -7.61
N VAL A 16 4.28 8.51 -7.14
CA VAL A 16 3.57 9.67 -6.61
C VAL A 16 2.78 10.39 -7.71
N ASP A 17 3.41 10.66 -8.86
CA ASP A 17 2.73 11.29 -10.01
C ASP A 17 1.56 10.42 -10.50
N TRP A 18 1.82 9.12 -10.67
CA TRP A 18 0.80 8.16 -11.06
C TRP A 18 -0.35 8.13 -10.06
N THR A 19 -0.08 8.05 -8.76
CA THR A 19 -1.10 8.05 -7.70
C THR A 19 -1.95 9.33 -7.74
N GLY A 20 -1.32 10.50 -7.91
CA GLY A 20 -2.03 11.78 -8.00
C GLY A 20 -2.98 11.85 -9.20
N ARG A 21 -2.59 11.25 -10.33
CA ARG A 21 -3.46 11.12 -11.52
C ARG A 21 -4.62 10.17 -11.28
N GLN A 22 -4.38 9.01 -10.67
CA GLN A 22 -5.44 8.03 -10.37
C GLN A 22 -6.51 8.54 -9.39
N ILE A 23 -6.15 9.43 -8.46
CA ILE A 23 -7.12 9.99 -7.50
C ILE A 23 -8.00 11.07 -8.15
N ARG A 24 -7.50 11.75 -9.19
CA ARG A 24 -8.20 12.83 -9.90
C ARG A 24 -8.85 12.32 -11.20
N ASP A 25 -9.77 11.37 -11.07
CA ASP A 25 -10.55 10.79 -12.18
C ASP A 25 -11.34 11.81 -13.03
N ASN A 26 -11.59 13.02 -12.53
CA ASN A 26 -12.53 13.97 -13.13
C ASN A 26 -11.87 15.10 -13.97
N LYS A 27 -10.66 14.88 -14.51
CA LYS A 27 -10.02 15.77 -15.50
C LYS A 27 -9.66 15.00 -16.77
N SER A 28 -10.09 15.52 -17.92
CA SER A 28 -9.70 15.04 -19.25
C SER A 28 -8.18 15.17 -19.43
N GLY A 29 -7.47 14.05 -19.29
CA GLY A 29 -6.01 14.02 -19.31
C GLY A 29 -5.42 12.75 -18.70
N ALA A 30 -5.64 11.63 -19.40
CA ALA A 30 -4.88 10.39 -19.33
C ALA A 30 -4.89 9.65 -17.98
N ILE A 31 -5.79 8.67 -17.87
CA ILE A 31 -5.46 7.41 -17.19
C ILE A 31 -4.10 6.98 -17.77
N SER A 32 -3.03 7.06 -16.97
CA SER A 32 -1.74 6.52 -17.40
C SER A 32 -1.90 5.02 -17.49
N ASP A 33 -1.92 4.48 -18.72
CA ASP A 33 -1.99 3.03 -18.98
C ASP A 33 -0.81 2.27 -18.36
N THR A 34 0.31 2.96 -18.16
CA THR A 34 1.50 2.42 -17.50
C THR A 34 1.31 2.40 -16.00
N ILE A 35 1.23 1.17 -15.46
CA ILE A 35 1.29 0.86 -14.03
C ILE A 35 2.77 0.93 -13.61
N PRO A 36 3.12 1.71 -12.58
CA PRO A 36 4.50 1.77 -12.08
C PRO A 36 5.01 0.38 -11.66
N PRO A 37 6.18 -0.08 -12.14
CA PRO A 37 6.73 -1.41 -11.83
C PRO A 37 6.89 -1.70 -10.33
N ILE A 38 7.00 -0.66 -9.51
CA ILE A 38 7.06 -0.77 -8.06
C ILE A 38 5.80 -1.42 -7.45
N LEU A 39 4.63 -1.25 -8.05
CA LEU A 39 3.40 -1.89 -7.56
C LEU A 39 3.43 -3.41 -7.75
N GLU A 40 4.01 -3.87 -8.86
CA GLU A 40 4.23 -5.29 -9.11
C GLU A 40 5.27 -5.87 -8.15
N ARG A 41 6.40 -5.17 -7.92
CA ARG A 41 7.42 -5.56 -6.94
C ARG A 41 6.87 -5.67 -5.51
N LEU A 42 5.96 -4.77 -5.14
CA LEU A 42 5.28 -4.80 -3.84
C LEU A 42 4.14 -5.81 -3.79
N SER A 43 3.78 -6.42 -4.92
CA SER A 43 2.63 -7.32 -5.05
C SER A 43 1.33 -6.67 -4.57
N ILE A 44 1.13 -5.38 -4.88
CA ILE A 44 -0.10 -4.64 -4.54
C ILE A 44 -0.81 -4.28 -5.83
N SER A 45 -2.10 -4.63 -5.93
CA SER A 45 -2.87 -4.26 -7.13
C SER A 45 -3.01 -2.73 -7.23
N PRO A 46 -3.01 -2.15 -8.43
CA PRO A 46 -3.22 -0.71 -8.64
C PRO A 46 -4.47 -0.18 -7.93
N LYS A 47 -5.57 -0.95 -7.98
CA LYS A 47 -6.83 -0.62 -7.31
C LYS A 47 -6.68 -0.58 -5.79
N HIS A 48 -6.05 -1.59 -5.19
CA HIS A 48 -5.83 -1.62 -3.74
C HIS A 48 -4.86 -0.52 -3.31
N TRP A 49 -3.85 -0.20 -4.12
CA TRP A 49 -2.93 0.91 -3.86
C TRP A 49 -3.66 2.25 -3.79
N VAL A 50 -4.45 2.61 -4.81
CA VAL A 50 -5.20 3.88 -4.83
C VAL A 50 -6.17 3.95 -3.64
N TYR A 51 -6.81 2.83 -3.32
CA TYR A 51 -7.67 2.73 -2.14
C TYR A 51 -6.90 2.96 -0.84
N LEU A 52 -5.72 2.35 -0.69
CA LEU A 52 -4.85 2.54 0.45
C LEU A 52 -4.43 4.01 0.58
N CYS A 53 -3.97 4.65 -0.49
CA CYS A 53 -3.54 6.05 -0.47
C CYS A 53 -4.63 7.03 -0.03
N THR A 54 -5.91 6.69 -0.25
CA THR A 54 -7.04 7.56 0.09
C THR A 54 -7.73 7.20 1.41
N HIS A 55 -7.65 5.94 1.84
CA HIS A 55 -8.41 5.44 2.99
C HIS A 55 -7.52 4.83 4.09
N PHE A 56 -6.20 4.97 4.02
CA PHE A 56 -5.23 4.30 4.89
C PHE A 56 -5.63 4.38 6.38
N GLU A 57 -5.72 5.60 6.90
CA GLU A 57 -6.00 5.84 8.31
C GLU A 57 -7.41 5.42 8.72
N SER A 58 -8.36 5.37 7.77
CA SER A 58 -9.72 4.89 8.05
C SER A 58 -9.74 3.36 8.19
N LYS A 59 -8.93 2.65 7.39
CA LYS A 59 -8.90 1.18 7.30
C LYS A 59 -7.99 0.53 8.32
N PHE A 60 -6.96 1.23 8.78
CA PHE A 60 -5.97 0.72 9.71
C PHE A 60 -5.88 1.59 10.96
N LYS A 61 -6.10 0.98 12.13
CA LYS A 61 -5.98 1.64 13.44
C LYS A 61 -4.87 1.01 14.31
N GLY A 62 -3.78 0.57 13.67
CA GLY A 62 -2.71 -0.14 14.35
C GLY A 62 -1.78 -0.85 13.37
N LEU A 63 -1.40 -2.09 13.66
CA LEU A 63 -0.49 -2.87 12.80
C LEU A 63 -1.05 -3.03 11.38
N VAL A 64 -0.16 -2.90 10.39
CA VAL A 64 -0.43 -3.04 8.96
C VAL A 64 0.62 -3.94 8.34
N GLY A 65 0.23 -4.75 7.36
CA GLY A 65 1.12 -5.64 6.62
C GLY A 65 0.36 -6.84 6.09
N THR A 66 1.07 -7.80 5.49
CA THR A 66 0.45 -9.05 5.03
C THR A 66 -0.17 -9.81 6.19
N ALA A 67 -1.18 -10.63 5.91
CA ALA A 67 -1.84 -11.44 6.94
C ALA A 67 -0.85 -12.37 7.69
N HIS A 68 0.17 -12.85 6.98
CA HIS A 68 1.26 -13.62 7.54
C HIS A 68 2.10 -12.80 8.53
N SER A 69 2.62 -11.64 8.10
CA SER A 69 3.44 -10.74 8.93
C SER A 69 2.69 -10.26 10.17
N LEU A 70 1.39 -9.94 10.03
CA LEU A 70 0.54 -9.57 11.16
C LEU A 70 0.37 -10.70 12.16
N THR A 71 0.14 -11.92 11.68
CA THR A 71 0.00 -13.09 12.55
C THR A 71 1.29 -13.36 13.31
N GLU A 72 2.43 -13.34 12.62
CA GLU A 72 3.74 -13.56 13.22
C GLU A 72 4.07 -12.50 14.28
N LYS A 73 3.87 -11.21 13.97
CA LYS A 73 4.11 -10.12 14.93
C LYS A 73 3.13 -10.16 16.09
N CYS A 74 1.84 -10.42 15.87
CA CYS A 74 0.87 -10.52 16.98
C CYS A 74 1.24 -11.65 17.95
N SER A 75 1.71 -12.79 17.42
CA SER A 75 2.20 -13.91 18.24
C SER A 75 3.44 -13.51 19.06
N LYS A 76 4.41 -12.81 18.44
CA LYS A 76 5.60 -12.28 19.14
C LYS A 76 5.26 -11.28 20.24
N PHE A 77 4.21 -10.48 20.07
CA PHE A 77 3.72 -9.53 21.08
C PHE A 77 2.69 -10.13 22.06
N SER A 78 2.49 -11.45 22.05
CA SER A 78 1.51 -12.14 22.91
C SER A 78 0.09 -11.56 22.82
N ARG A 79 -0.29 -10.98 21.68
CA ARG A 79 -1.63 -10.41 21.47
C ARG A 79 -2.61 -11.48 21.01
N LYS A 80 -3.68 -11.70 21.78
CA LYS A 80 -4.78 -12.61 21.39
C LYS A 80 -5.58 -12.10 20.18
N ARG A 81 -5.80 -10.78 20.06
CA ARG A 81 -6.52 -10.19 18.92
C ARG A 81 -5.55 -9.74 17.84
N ARG A 82 -5.88 -10.03 16.57
CA ARG A 82 -5.13 -9.62 15.37
C ARG A 82 -5.88 -8.45 14.70
N PRO A 83 -5.60 -7.19 15.10
CA PRO A 83 -6.28 -6.03 14.50
C PRO A 83 -5.96 -5.95 13.01
N ASN A 84 -6.90 -5.42 12.23
CA ASN A 84 -6.75 -5.18 10.79
C ASN A 84 -6.47 -6.42 9.92
N LEU A 85 -6.64 -7.65 10.44
CA LEU A 85 -6.37 -8.88 9.68
C LEU A 85 -7.28 -9.02 8.46
N SER A 86 -8.56 -8.66 8.60
CA SER A 86 -9.52 -8.67 7.48
C SER A 86 -9.13 -7.67 6.39
N SER A 87 -8.89 -6.40 6.76
CA SER A 87 -8.40 -5.37 5.84
C SER A 87 -7.10 -5.79 5.17
N SER A 88 -6.21 -6.46 5.90
CA SER A 88 -4.91 -6.88 5.37
C SER A 88 -5.00 -8.01 4.37
N LYS A 89 -5.89 -8.99 4.60
CA LYS A 89 -6.20 -10.05 3.61
C LYS A 89 -6.85 -9.51 2.35
N LEU A 90 -7.57 -8.40 2.46
CA LEU A 90 -8.26 -7.79 1.33
C LEU A 90 -7.31 -6.93 0.49
N LEU A 91 -6.46 -6.13 1.15
CA LEU A 91 -5.69 -5.06 0.50
C LEU A 91 -4.24 -5.43 0.17
N PHE A 92 -3.70 -6.46 0.84
CA PHE A 92 -2.37 -7.00 0.56
C PHE A 92 -2.50 -8.45 0.10
N ASN A 93 -1.69 -8.83 -0.89
CA ASN A 93 -1.57 -10.22 -1.35
C ASN A 93 -0.76 -11.07 -0.37
#